data_AF-A0A7W6ZV62-F1
#
_entry.id   AF-A0A7W6ZV62-F1
#
_cell.length_a   1.000
_cell.length_b   1.000
_cell.length_c   1.000
_cell.angle_alpha   90.00
_cell.angle_beta   90.00
_cell.angle_gamma   90.00
#
_symmetry.space_group_name_H-M   'P 1'
#
loop_
_entity.id
_entity.type
_entity.pdbx_description
1 polymer ?
#
loop_
_entity_poly.entity_id
_entity_poly.type
_entity_poly.pdbx_seq_one_letter_code
_entity_poly.pdbx_strand_id
1 'polypeptide(L)'
;MNEDSKRRERRRRTCIDEMRRDLARRRERRSDPATKTLLQLLTLLSAALALAQPSEPVFDVALRPRLRTRYDPPPGYTLGRDAWARERGLDPQPDAVLATSETPTPRLRPALKSWRRLVHELGSPSPRRREEARLALERRLPSVVHEWLRKQSASDDRSQLRVLGIGAGPAELVQRALTAARVESIREQEPPPSPTPEMEPDVEDDVEEEAGRVPAGSRRRRQ
;
A
#
# COMPACT_ATOMS: atom_id res chain seq x y z
N MET A 1 21.41 39.04 32.71
CA MET A 1 21.01 37.81 32.00
C MET A 1 19.60 37.43 32.44
N ASN A 2 18.67 37.27 31.50
CA ASN A 2 17.24 37.14 31.77
C ASN A 2 16.87 35.71 32.23
N GLU A 3 16.02 35.56 33.26
CA GLU A 3 15.62 34.27 33.85
C GLU A 3 14.94 33.34 32.83
N ASP A 4 14.25 33.92 31.84
CA ASP A 4 13.66 33.18 30.72
C ASP A 4 14.69 32.45 29.86
N SER A 5 15.91 33.01 29.73
CA SER A 5 17.00 32.37 28.99
C SER A 5 17.49 31.11 29.72
N LYS A 6 17.65 31.19 31.06
CA LYS A 6 18.03 30.04 31.89
C LYS A 6 16.97 28.94 31.84
N ARG A 7 15.68 29.30 31.85
CA ARG A 7 14.57 28.33 31.75
C ARG A 7 14.52 27.64 30.40
N ARG A 8 14.74 28.38 29.30
CA ARG A 8 14.84 27.83 27.94
C ARG A 8 16.06 26.91 27.80
N GLU A 9 17.20 27.28 28.36
CA GLU A 9 18.41 26.47 28.37
C GLU A 9 18.22 25.15 29.14
N ARG A 10 17.60 25.19 30.33
CA ARG A 10 17.25 23.97 31.09
C ARG A 10 16.31 23.04 30.31
N ARG A 11 15.35 23.59 29.55
CA ARG A 11 14.45 22.82 28.66
C ARG A 11 15.19 22.19 27.48
N ARG A 12 16.18 22.89 26.90
CA ARG A 12 17.00 22.35 25.82
C ARG A 12 17.86 21.18 26.29
N ARG A 13 18.45 21.27 27.48
CA ARG A 13 19.26 20.20 28.08
C ARG A 13 18.45 18.93 28.33
N THR A 14 17.26 19.08 28.91
CA THR A 14 16.35 17.95 29.16
C THR A 14 15.86 17.28 27.88
N CYS A 15 15.54 18.05 26.84
CA CYS A 15 15.20 17.51 25.52
C CYS A 15 16.35 16.73 24.86
N ILE A 16 17.58 17.23 24.96
CA ILE A 16 18.77 16.52 24.43
C ILE A 16 19.01 15.22 25.21
N ASP A 17 18.83 15.22 26.53
CA ASP A 17 18.98 14.02 27.36
C ASP A 17 17.91 12.96 27.06
N GLU A 18 16.67 13.37 26.81
CA GLU A 18 15.60 12.47 26.36
C GLU A 18 15.92 11.85 24.99
N MET A 19 16.38 12.66 24.02
CA MET A 19 16.82 12.15 22.73
C MET A 19 17.97 11.15 22.86
N ARG A 20 18.95 11.41 23.75
CA ARG A 20 20.05 10.47 24.03
C ARG A 20 19.55 9.16 24.62
N ARG A 21 18.61 9.20 25.57
CA ARG A 21 18.01 7.99 26.16
C ARG A 21 17.22 7.19 25.13
N ASP A 22 16.49 7.83 24.23
CA ASP A 22 15.72 7.14 23.20
C ASP A 22 16.60 6.52 22.12
N LEU A 23 17.71 7.16 21.76
CA LEU A 23 18.71 6.55 20.87
C LEU A 23 19.40 5.34 21.52
N ALA A 24 19.70 5.39 22.83
CA ALA A 24 20.24 4.24 23.56
C ALA A 24 19.24 3.06 23.54
N ARG A 25 17.95 3.31 23.83
CA ARG A 25 16.89 2.29 23.74
C ARG A 25 16.72 1.70 22.34
N ARG A 26 16.88 2.50 21.29
CA ARG A 26 16.83 2.02 19.89
C ARG A 26 18.05 1.20 19.51
N ARG A 27 19.24 1.51 20.04
CA ARG A 27 20.46 0.72 19.80
C ARG A 27 20.36 -0.64 20.48
N GLU A 28 19.87 -0.68 21.71
CA GLU A 28 19.63 -1.92 22.46
C GLU A 28 18.63 -2.85 21.75
N ARG A 29 17.55 -2.29 21.20
CA ARG A 29 16.58 -3.03 20.35
C ARG A 29 17.12 -3.42 18.98
N ARG A 30 18.24 -2.86 18.53
CA ARG A 30 18.89 -3.22 17.25
C ARG A 30 20.09 -4.14 17.44
N SER A 31 20.53 -4.36 18.67
CA SER A 31 21.56 -5.35 19.00
C SER A 31 20.99 -6.76 19.16
N ASP A 32 19.92 -7.08 18.42
CA ASP A 32 19.37 -8.43 18.40
C ASP A 32 20.42 -9.39 17.84
N PRO A 33 20.76 -10.47 18.55
CA PRO A 33 21.80 -11.42 18.13
C PRO A 33 21.48 -12.04 16.77
N ALA A 34 20.20 -12.16 16.42
CA ALA A 34 19.71 -12.63 15.13
C ALA A 34 20.15 -11.75 13.94
N THR A 35 20.29 -10.43 14.14
CA THR A 35 20.76 -9.55 13.05
C THR A 35 22.26 -9.67 12.83
N LYS A 36 23.04 -9.91 13.90
CA LYS A 36 24.47 -10.20 13.80
C LYS A 36 24.73 -11.54 13.12
N THR A 37 23.99 -12.58 13.48
CA THR A 37 24.11 -13.89 12.81
C THR A 37 23.67 -13.83 11.37
N LEU A 38 22.62 -13.06 11.03
CA LEU A 38 22.21 -12.83 9.65
C LEU A 38 23.30 -12.13 8.84
N LEU A 39 23.91 -11.07 9.38
CA LEU A 39 25.04 -10.41 8.73
C LEU A 39 26.25 -11.35 8.58
N GLN A 40 26.55 -12.14 9.62
CA GLN A 40 27.65 -13.12 9.58
C GLN A 40 27.40 -14.22 8.53
N LEU A 41 26.17 -14.73 8.43
CA LEU A 41 25.75 -15.67 7.39
C LEU A 41 25.86 -15.05 6.00
N LEU A 42 25.42 -13.81 5.80
CA LEU A 42 25.58 -13.10 4.53
C LEU A 42 27.05 -12.90 4.17
N THR A 43 27.93 -12.60 5.14
CA THR A 43 29.36 -12.47 4.89
C THR A 43 30.02 -13.80 4.54
N LEU A 44 29.65 -14.89 5.23
CA LEU A 44 30.14 -16.24 4.92
C LEU A 44 29.65 -16.71 3.56
N LEU A 45 28.40 -16.42 3.23
CA LEU A 45 27.79 -16.77 1.95
C LEU A 45 28.45 -15.95 0.82
N SER A 46 28.73 -14.67 1.04
CA SER A 46 29.52 -13.85 0.10
C SER A 46 30.94 -14.38 -0.10
N ALA A 47 31.62 -14.82 0.96
CA ALA A 47 32.95 -15.41 0.86
C ALA A 47 32.93 -16.77 0.15
N ALA A 48 31.92 -17.60 0.41
CA ALA A 48 31.72 -18.87 -0.28
C ALA A 48 31.44 -18.67 -1.78
N LEU A 49 30.60 -17.68 -2.13
CA LEU A 49 30.38 -17.29 -3.53
C LEU A 49 31.63 -16.71 -4.20
N ALA A 50 32.54 -16.08 -3.46
CA ALA A 50 33.80 -15.57 -4.00
C ALA A 50 34.84 -16.68 -4.25
N LEU A 51 34.78 -17.79 -3.49
CA LEU A 51 35.65 -18.96 -3.66
C LEU A 51 35.09 -19.99 -4.65
N ALA A 52 33.78 -19.96 -4.91
CA ALA A 52 33.19 -20.68 -6.02
C ALA A 52 33.71 -20.07 -7.33
N GLN A 53 34.57 -20.79 -8.05
CA GLN A 53 35.09 -20.32 -9.33
C GLN A 53 33.93 -19.96 -10.27
N PRO A 54 33.89 -18.75 -10.82
CA PRO A 54 32.83 -18.33 -11.70
C PRO A 54 32.98 -19.06 -13.04
N SER A 55 31.99 -19.89 -13.39
CA SER A 55 31.61 -19.97 -14.80
C SER A 55 31.06 -18.59 -15.15
N GLU A 56 31.89 -17.78 -15.81
CA GLU A 56 31.59 -16.46 -16.41
C GLU A 56 30.09 -16.20 -16.56
N PRO A 57 29.58 -15.18 -15.84
CA PRO A 57 29.66 -13.86 -16.46
C PRO A 57 30.20 -12.81 -15.50
N VAL A 58 31.16 -12.04 -16.01
CA VAL A 58 31.61 -10.76 -15.46
C VAL A 58 30.41 -9.82 -15.30
N PHE A 59 29.97 -9.63 -14.05
CA PHE A 59 29.13 -8.49 -13.67
C PHE A 59 30.04 -7.36 -13.18
N ASP A 60 30.57 -6.60 -14.13
CA ASP A 60 31.10 -5.27 -13.83
C ASP A 60 29.95 -4.41 -13.31
N VAL A 61 30.08 -3.93 -12.07
CA VAL A 61 29.32 -2.77 -11.57
C VAL A 61 29.93 -1.52 -12.22
N ALA A 62 29.87 -1.46 -13.55
CA ALA A 62 30.04 -0.25 -14.30
C ALA A 62 28.71 0.50 -14.29
N LEU A 63 28.77 1.82 -14.10
CA LEU A 63 27.71 2.75 -14.53
C LEU A 63 27.12 2.23 -15.83
N ARG A 64 25.84 1.83 -15.80
CA ARG A 64 25.13 1.15 -16.90
C ARG A 64 25.74 1.49 -18.26
N PRO A 65 26.36 0.54 -18.98
CA PRO A 65 26.72 0.80 -20.36
C PRO A 65 25.40 1.09 -21.08
N ARG A 66 25.24 2.33 -21.55
CA ARG A 66 24.19 2.65 -22.53
C ARG A 66 24.42 1.64 -23.64
N LEU A 67 23.51 0.69 -23.80
CA LEU A 67 23.56 -0.28 -24.91
C LEU A 67 23.72 0.54 -26.18
N ARG A 68 24.90 0.50 -26.79
CA ARG A 68 25.11 1.12 -28.09
C ARG A 68 24.24 0.38 -29.06
N THR A 69 23.26 1.07 -29.60
CA THR A 69 22.42 0.52 -30.66
C THR A 69 23.20 0.58 -31.97
N ARG A 70 22.83 -0.24 -32.97
CA ARG A 70 23.45 -0.23 -34.31
C ARG A 70 23.38 1.16 -34.96
N TYR A 71 22.46 2.00 -34.50
CA TYR A 71 22.25 3.39 -34.92
C TYR A 71 23.21 4.39 -34.28
N ASP A 72 23.99 4.01 -33.25
CA ASP A 72 24.86 4.95 -32.55
C ASP A 72 26.26 4.99 -33.18
N PRO A 73 26.74 6.18 -33.62
CA PRO A 73 28.05 6.30 -34.23
C PRO A 73 29.19 6.06 -33.23
N PRO A 74 30.38 5.64 -33.71
CA PRO A 74 31.57 5.56 -32.90
C PRO A 74 31.99 6.95 -32.38
N PRO A 75 32.67 7.00 -31.21
CA PRO A 75 33.11 8.27 -30.64
C PRO A 75 34.14 8.92 -31.58
N GLY A 76 33.94 10.20 -31.91
CA GLY A 76 34.78 10.94 -32.87
C GLY A 76 34.23 11.03 -34.29
N TYR A 77 33.08 10.40 -34.58
CA TYR A 77 32.41 10.57 -35.87
C TYR A 77 31.70 11.93 -35.94
N THR A 78 32.09 12.76 -36.91
CA THR A 78 31.71 14.18 -36.99
C THR A 78 30.41 14.42 -37.76
N LEU A 79 30.00 13.48 -38.61
CA LEU A 79 28.85 13.64 -39.52
C LEU A 79 27.49 13.31 -38.88
N GLY A 80 27.49 12.89 -37.60
CA GLY A 80 26.28 12.66 -36.82
C GLY A 80 25.61 11.29 -37.03
N ARG A 81 24.56 11.03 -36.27
CA ARG A 81 23.88 9.73 -36.20
C ARG A 81 23.22 9.30 -37.52
N ASP A 82 22.64 10.26 -38.24
CA ASP A 82 21.94 9.99 -39.49
C ASP A 82 22.88 9.66 -40.63
N ALA A 83 24.04 10.30 -40.70
CA ALA A 83 25.07 9.96 -41.68
C ALA A 83 25.59 8.53 -41.41
N TRP A 84 25.83 8.20 -40.14
CA TRP A 84 26.19 6.85 -39.72
C TRP A 84 25.13 5.80 -40.08
N ALA A 85 23.85 6.12 -39.91
CA ALA A 85 22.75 5.23 -40.31
C ALA A 85 22.76 4.98 -41.83
N ARG A 86 22.85 6.05 -42.63
CA ARG A 86 22.90 5.96 -44.11
C ARG A 86 24.10 5.16 -44.60
N GLU A 87 25.29 5.37 -44.04
CA GLU A 87 26.52 4.61 -44.37
C GLU A 87 26.38 3.11 -44.06
N ARG A 88 25.48 2.74 -43.15
CA ARG A 88 25.22 1.35 -42.75
C ARG A 88 23.97 0.75 -43.40
N GLY A 89 23.35 1.44 -44.35
CA GLY A 89 22.11 1.04 -45.00
C GLY A 89 20.92 0.95 -44.04
N LEU A 90 20.96 1.73 -42.96
CA LEU A 90 19.87 1.89 -42.01
C LEU A 90 19.09 3.16 -42.36
N ASP A 91 17.76 3.10 -42.24
CA ASP A 91 16.95 4.29 -42.40
C ASP A 91 17.21 5.29 -41.26
N PRO A 92 17.46 6.58 -41.57
CA PRO A 92 17.63 7.59 -40.55
C PRO A 92 16.34 7.74 -39.76
N GLN A 93 16.43 7.60 -38.44
CA GLN A 93 15.28 7.71 -37.56
C GLN A 93 14.80 9.17 -37.57
N PRO A 94 13.54 9.48 -37.93
CA PRO A 94 13.06 10.86 -37.91
C PRO A 94 13.17 11.43 -36.50
N ASP A 95 13.64 12.68 -36.38
CA ASP A 95 13.89 13.41 -35.12
C ASP A 95 12.74 13.32 -34.09
N ALA A 96 11.52 13.04 -34.55
CA ALA A 96 10.36 12.79 -33.71
C ALA A 96 10.52 11.61 -32.71
N VAL A 97 11.35 10.61 -33.01
CA VAL A 97 11.54 9.44 -32.14
C VAL A 97 12.62 9.69 -31.08
N LEU A 98 13.60 10.55 -31.36
CA LEU A 98 14.69 10.87 -30.42
C LEU A 98 14.21 11.70 -29.22
N ALA A 99 13.19 12.55 -29.42
CA ALA A 99 12.56 13.35 -28.37
C ALA A 99 11.88 12.52 -27.25
N THR A 100 11.66 11.22 -27.47
CA THR A 100 11.03 10.34 -26.47
C THR A 100 12.03 9.63 -25.55
N SER A 101 13.34 9.74 -25.83
CA SER A 101 14.39 8.99 -25.13
C SER A 101 15.31 9.84 -24.25
N GLU A 102 15.29 11.16 -24.40
CA GLU A 102 16.04 12.08 -23.55
C GLU A 102 15.22 12.48 -22.32
N THR A 103 15.47 11.79 -21.21
CA THR A 103 15.18 12.22 -19.83
C THR A 103 13.76 12.71 -19.52
N PRO A 104 13.01 12.08 -18.60
CA PRO A 104 11.74 12.65 -18.17
C PRO A 104 12.01 14.05 -17.61
N THR A 105 11.53 15.07 -18.32
CA THR A 105 11.48 16.45 -17.86
C THR A 105 10.96 16.42 -16.42
N PRO A 106 11.68 16.96 -15.42
CA PRO A 106 11.18 17.02 -14.06
C PRO A 106 9.95 17.91 -14.10
N ARG A 107 8.77 17.27 -14.14
CA ARG A 107 7.49 17.96 -14.16
C ARG A 107 7.48 18.87 -12.93
N LEU A 108 7.50 20.19 -13.14
CA LEU A 108 7.44 21.24 -12.12
C LEU A 108 6.10 21.27 -11.36
N ARG A 109 5.31 20.19 -11.44
CA ARG A 109 4.14 19.95 -10.59
C ARG A 109 4.45 18.68 -9.80
N PRO A 110 4.28 18.67 -8.47
CA PRO A 110 4.37 17.42 -7.73
C PRO A 110 3.46 16.42 -8.42
N ALA A 111 4.06 15.36 -8.96
CA ALA A 111 3.31 14.35 -9.70
C ALA A 111 2.16 13.91 -8.79
N LEU A 112 0.92 14.14 -9.24
CA LEU A 112 -0.27 13.76 -8.50
C LEU A 112 -0.08 12.32 -8.03
N LYS A 113 -0.20 12.06 -6.73
CA LYS A 113 0.05 10.74 -6.15
C LYS A 113 -0.71 9.68 -6.96
N SER A 114 -0.08 8.56 -7.29
CA SER A 114 -0.77 7.50 -8.03
C SER A 114 -2.00 7.02 -7.23
N TRP A 115 -3.05 6.56 -7.92
CA TRP A 115 -4.27 6.08 -7.27
C TRP A 115 -3.98 5.01 -6.21
N ARG A 116 -3.15 4.02 -6.57
CA ARG A 116 -2.69 2.97 -5.64
C ARG A 116 -2.07 3.54 -4.36
N ARG A 117 -1.30 4.63 -4.49
CA ARG A 117 -0.65 5.27 -3.34
C ARG A 117 -1.66 5.99 -2.45
N LEU A 118 -2.67 6.64 -3.03
CA LEU A 118 -3.77 7.24 -2.27
C LEU A 118 -4.56 6.18 -1.48
N VAL A 119 -4.91 5.06 -2.13
CA VAL A 119 -5.63 3.95 -1.48
C VAL A 119 -4.80 3.32 -0.36
N HIS A 120 -3.47 3.25 -0.51
CA HIS A 120 -2.58 2.80 0.56
C HIS A 120 -2.52 3.79 1.72
N GLU A 121 -2.46 5.10 1.44
CA GLU A 121 -2.43 6.15 2.47
C GLU A 121 -3.71 6.24 3.31
N LEU A 122 -4.86 5.78 2.79
CA LEU A 122 -6.10 5.64 3.57
C LEU A 122 -5.96 4.66 4.75
N GLY A 123 -5.04 3.69 4.68
CA GLY A 123 -4.73 2.75 5.76
C GLY A 123 -3.61 3.22 6.67
N SER A 124 -3.06 4.42 6.45
CA SER A 124 -1.97 4.93 7.28
C SER A 124 -2.43 5.19 8.72
N PRO A 125 -1.60 4.91 9.75
CA PRO A 125 -1.90 5.27 11.13
C PRO A 125 -2.03 6.78 11.37
N SER A 126 -1.52 7.61 10.46
CA SER A 126 -1.57 9.07 10.56
C SER A 126 -2.93 9.60 10.10
N PRO A 127 -3.73 10.26 10.98
CA PRO A 127 -5.04 10.79 10.60
C PRO A 127 -4.96 11.84 9.51
N ARG A 128 -3.96 12.74 9.58
CA ARG A 128 -3.70 13.77 8.55
C ARG A 128 -3.48 13.17 7.17
N ARG A 129 -2.67 12.11 7.06
CA ARG A 129 -2.41 11.44 5.77
C ARG A 129 -3.67 10.77 5.21
N ARG A 130 -4.52 10.20 6.06
CA ARG A 130 -5.80 9.63 5.63
C ARG A 130 -6.73 10.70 5.08
N GLU A 131 -6.84 11.84 5.75
CA GLU A 131 -7.66 12.96 5.30
C GLU A 131 -7.15 13.57 3.99
N GLU A 132 -5.83 13.78 3.87
CA GLU A 132 -5.21 14.21 2.61
C GLU A 132 -5.49 13.24 1.46
N ALA A 133 -5.42 11.94 1.72
CA ALA A 133 -5.72 10.91 0.74
C ALA A 133 -7.21 10.92 0.34
N ARG A 134 -8.14 11.10 1.30
CA ARG A 134 -9.58 11.24 1.03
C ARG A 134 -9.87 12.43 0.12
N LEU A 135 -9.35 13.60 0.47
CA LEU A 135 -9.52 14.82 -0.34
C LEU A 135 -8.92 14.68 -1.73
N ALA A 136 -7.77 14.02 -1.86
CA ALA A 136 -7.14 13.77 -3.15
C ALA A 136 -7.91 12.78 -4.03
N LEU A 137 -8.68 11.86 -3.44
CA LEU A 137 -9.59 10.95 -4.15
C LEU A 137 -10.88 11.67 -4.56
N GLU A 138 -11.48 12.45 -3.67
CA GLU A 138 -12.69 13.26 -3.95
C GLU A 138 -12.46 14.24 -5.11
N ARG A 139 -11.27 14.84 -5.22
CA ARG A 139 -10.92 15.73 -6.34
C ARG A 139 -10.88 15.06 -7.72
N ARG A 140 -10.77 13.74 -7.78
CA ARG A 140 -10.68 12.98 -9.05
C ARG A 140 -12.03 12.42 -9.49
N LEU A 141 -12.97 12.32 -8.56
CA LEU A 141 -14.28 11.73 -8.79
C LEU A 141 -15.36 12.82 -8.80
N PRO A 142 -16.42 12.64 -9.59
CA PRO A 142 -17.59 13.51 -9.52
C PRO A 142 -18.25 13.43 -8.14
N SER A 143 -18.87 14.52 -7.71
CA SER A 143 -19.51 14.67 -6.40
C SER A 143 -20.56 13.62 -6.08
N VAL A 144 -21.24 13.10 -7.11
CA VAL A 144 -22.25 12.04 -7.00
C VAL A 144 -21.70 10.77 -6.32
N VAL A 145 -20.39 10.51 -6.46
CA VAL A 145 -19.74 9.30 -5.95
C VAL A 145 -19.10 9.53 -4.58
N HIS A 146 -19.11 10.76 -4.06
CA HIS A 146 -18.41 11.10 -2.81
C HIS A 146 -19.00 10.40 -1.60
N GLU A 147 -20.32 10.21 -1.53
CA GLU A 147 -20.95 9.49 -0.42
C GLU A 147 -20.49 8.03 -0.36
N TRP A 148 -20.58 7.33 -1.50
CA TRP A 148 -20.07 5.98 -1.65
C TRP A 148 -18.56 5.91 -1.33
N LEU A 149 -17.76 6.86 -1.82
CA LEU A 149 -16.33 6.92 -1.53
C LEU A 149 -16.06 7.10 -0.02
N ARG A 150 -16.86 7.90 0.68
CA ARG A 150 -16.73 8.09 2.14
C ARG A 150 -17.02 6.79 2.88
N LYS A 151 -18.11 6.09 2.52
CA LYS A 151 -18.43 4.75 3.05
C LYS A 151 -17.27 3.78 2.84
N GLN A 152 -16.74 3.70 1.62
CA GLN A 152 -15.60 2.83 1.29
C GLN A 152 -14.28 3.27 1.97
N SER A 153 -14.09 4.56 2.24
CA SER A 153 -12.91 5.06 2.95
C SER A 153 -12.98 4.89 4.47
N ALA A 154 -14.18 4.66 5.00
CA ALA A 154 -14.45 4.33 6.39
C ALA A 154 -14.41 2.82 6.62
N SER A 155 -14.77 2.03 5.61
CA SER A 155 -14.59 0.58 5.59
C SER A 155 -13.11 0.19 5.70
N ASP A 156 -12.85 -0.90 6.41
CA ASP A 156 -11.51 -1.49 6.48
C ASP A 156 -11.14 -2.24 5.19
N ASP A 157 -12.15 -2.73 4.44
CA ASP A 157 -11.92 -3.34 3.15
C ASP A 157 -11.77 -2.28 2.05
N ARG A 158 -10.59 -2.27 1.44
CA ARG A 158 -10.21 -1.35 0.36
C ARG A 158 -10.00 -2.08 -0.97
N SER A 159 -10.38 -3.35 -1.05
CA SER A 159 -10.26 -4.19 -2.24
C SER A 159 -10.93 -3.54 -3.46
N GLN A 160 -12.17 -3.06 -3.29
CA GLN A 160 -12.94 -2.38 -4.34
C GLN A 160 -12.22 -1.15 -4.87
N LEU A 161 -11.69 -0.29 -3.98
CA LEU A 161 -10.90 0.89 -4.36
C LEU A 161 -9.60 0.51 -5.06
N ARG A 162 -8.96 -0.61 -4.70
CA ARG A 162 -7.75 -1.09 -5.39
C ARG A 162 -8.07 -1.53 -6.81
N VAL A 163 -9.11 -2.34 -6.99
CA VAL A 163 -9.54 -2.87 -8.30
C VAL A 163 -9.92 -1.75 -9.25
N LEU A 164 -10.64 -0.74 -8.74
CA LEU A 164 -11.05 0.44 -9.52
C LEU A 164 -9.90 1.13 -10.25
N GLY A 165 -8.75 1.25 -9.59
CA GLY A 165 -7.59 1.95 -10.14
C GLY A 165 -6.62 1.10 -10.95
N ILE A 166 -6.90 -0.18 -11.19
CA ILE A 166 -6.02 -1.03 -12.01
C ILE A 166 -6.23 -0.67 -13.48
N GLY A 167 -5.18 -0.14 -14.10
CA GLY A 167 -5.16 0.21 -15.53
C GLY A 167 -6.11 1.35 -15.93
N ALA A 168 -6.81 1.98 -14.98
CA ALA A 168 -7.81 2.98 -15.29
C ALA A 168 -7.17 4.34 -15.60
N GLY A 169 -7.48 4.87 -16.78
CA GLY A 169 -7.33 6.30 -17.08
C GLY A 169 -8.33 7.15 -16.30
N PRO A 170 -8.19 8.50 -16.28
CA PRO A 170 -9.08 9.38 -15.50
C PRO A 170 -10.57 9.22 -15.83
N ALA A 171 -10.93 9.09 -17.10
CA ALA A 171 -12.32 8.92 -17.53
C ALA A 171 -12.91 7.54 -17.15
N GLU A 172 -12.12 6.48 -17.34
CA GLU A 172 -12.53 5.13 -16.94
C GLU A 172 -12.72 5.00 -15.43
N LEU A 173 -11.86 5.69 -14.67
CA LEU A 173 -11.94 5.70 -13.21
C LEU A 173 -13.29 6.30 -12.77
N VAL A 174 -13.71 7.41 -13.37
CA VAL A 174 -15.01 8.03 -13.11
C VAL A 174 -16.16 7.08 -13.46
N GLN A 175 -16.13 6.46 -14.64
CA GLN A 175 -17.19 5.52 -15.06
C GLN A 175 -17.30 4.32 -14.13
N ARG A 176 -16.18 3.65 -13.83
CA ARG A 176 -16.17 2.50 -12.93
C ARG A 176 -16.64 2.89 -11.52
N ALA A 177 -16.30 4.08 -11.05
CA ALA A 177 -16.73 4.57 -9.75
C ALA A 177 -18.23 4.88 -9.70
N LEU A 178 -18.81 5.44 -10.78
CA LEU A 178 -20.26 5.62 -10.91
C LEU A 178 -20.99 4.27 -10.93
N THR A 179 -20.49 3.29 -11.67
CA THR A 179 -21.06 1.95 -11.71
C THR A 179 -20.98 1.28 -10.33
N ALA A 180 -19.84 1.37 -9.65
CA ALA A 180 -19.67 0.83 -8.30
C ALA A 180 -20.62 1.48 -7.28
N ALA A 181 -20.76 2.81 -7.33
CA ALA A 181 -21.70 3.53 -6.47
C ALA A 181 -23.16 3.10 -6.71
N ARG A 182 -23.54 2.90 -7.98
CA ARG A 182 -24.87 2.41 -8.35
C ARG A 182 -25.10 0.97 -7.85
N VAL A 183 -24.14 0.09 -8.01
CA VAL A 183 -24.23 -1.30 -7.52
C VAL A 183 -24.40 -1.33 -6.00
N GLU A 184 -23.63 -0.52 -5.27
CA GLU A 184 -23.75 -0.43 -3.81
C GLU A 184 -25.12 0.11 -3.38
N SER A 185 -25.68 1.12 -4.08
CA SER A 185 -27.02 1.63 -3.78
C SER A 185 -28.13 0.59 -3.98
N ILE A 186 -27.95 -0.36 -4.91
CA ILE A 186 -28.90 -1.46 -5.14
C ILE A 186 -28.77 -2.49 -4.01
N ARG A 187 -27.55 -2.77 -3.57
CA ARG A 187 -27.27 -3.69 -2.47
C ARG A 187 -27.81 -3.17 -1.12
N GLU A 188 -27.72 -1.87 -0.86
CA GLU A 188 -28.28 -1.25 0.34
C GLU A 188 -29.83 -1.24 0.36
N GLN A 189 -30.49 -1.39 -0.80
CA GLN A 189 -31.95 -1.48 -0.91
C GLN A 189 -32.50 -2.89 -0.77
N GLU A 190 -31.66 -3.91 -0.55
CA GLU A 190 -32.14 -5.27 -0.31
C GLU A 190 -32.92 -5.28 1.03
N PRO A 191 -34.24 -5.57 1.01
CA PRO A 191 -35.05 -5.56 2.23
C PRO A 191 -34.51 -6.61 3.21
N PRO A 192 -34.61 -6.39 4.52
CA PRO A 192 -34.22 -7.40 5.50
C PRO A 192 -34.96 -8.71 5.18
N PRO A 193 -34.30 -9.88 5.33
CA PRO A 193 -34.96 -11.15 5.09
C PRO A 193 -36.25 -11.17 5.91
N SER A 194 -37.37 -11.35 5.21
CA SER A 194 -38.68 -11.49 5.85
C SER A 194 -38.58 -12.58 6.92
N PRO A 195 -39.15 -12.37 8.12
CA PRO A 195 -39.08 -13.37 9.18
C PRO A 195 -39.67 -14.67 8.63
N THR A 196 -38.85 -15.72 8.64
CA THR A 196 -39.28 -17.10 8.37
C THR A 196 -40.54 -17.37 9.19
N PRO A 197 -41.65 -17.79 8.58
CA PRO A 197 -42.83 -18.15 9.35
C PRO A 197 -42.45 -19.33 10.25
N GLU A 198 -42.66 -19.17 11.55
CA GLU A 198 -42.71 -20.27 12.51
C GLU A 198 -43.65 -21.34 11.94
N MET A 199 -43.09 -22.45 11.49
CA MET A 199 -43.84 -23.70 11.29
C MET A 199 -43.55 -24.60 12.49
N GLU A 200 -44.36 -24.44 13.52
CA GLU A 200 -44.97 -25.58 14.20
C GLU A 200 -46.48 -25.44 13.94
N PRO A 201 -47.28 -26.52 13.77
CA PRO A 201 -47.13 -27.82 14.42
C PRO A 201 -47.46 -29.03 13.51
N ASP A 202 -47.13 -30.27 13.93
CA ASP A 202 -48.16 -31.32 13.97
C ASP A 202 -47.80 -32.46 14.93
N VAL A 203 -48.84 -32.94 15.60
CA VAL A 203 -48.90 -33.93 16.67
C VAL A 203 -49.02 -35.34 16.07
N GLU A 204 -48.50 -36.37 16.72
CA GLU A 204 -49.18 -37.62 17.16
C GLU A 204 -48.08 -38.72 17.19
N ASP A 205 -48.07 -39.75 18.02
CA ASP A 205 -48.66 -40.14 19.31
C ASP A 205 -47.99 -41.52 19.57
N ASP A 206 -47.58 -41.85 20.80
CA ASP A 206 -47.49 -43.24 21.30
C ASP A 206 -46.98 -43.26 22.76
N VAL A 207 -47.96 -43.25 23.69
CA VAL A 207 -48.20 -44.27 24.76
C VAL A 207 -46.93 -44.97 25.30
N GLU A 208 -46.55 -44.95 26.59
CA GLU A 208 -47.29 -45.52 27.73
C GLU A 208 -46.56 -45.23 29.07
N GLU A 209 -47.36 -45.13 30.14
CA GLU A 209 -47.11 -45.38 31.58
C GLU A 209 -45.68 -45.39 32.16
N GLU A 210 -45.43 -44.61 33.22
CA GLU A 210 -45.48 -45.16 34.59
C GLU A 210 -45.41 -44.06 35.68
N ALA A 211 -46.46 -44.03 36.49
CA ALA A 211 -46.53 -43.77 37.94
C ALA A 211 -45.48 -42.85 38.63
N GLY A 212 -45.98 -41.83 39.36
CA GLY A 212 -45.33 -41.46 40.63
C GLY A 212 -45.46 -40.04 41.18
N ARG A 213 -46.67 -39.64 41.60
CA ARG A 213 -46.93 -39.07 42.95
C ARG A 213 -46.22 -37.76 43.41
N VAL A 214 -47.00 -36.67 43.34
CA VAL A 214 -47.16 -35.55 44.34
C VAL A 214 -45.95 -34.65 44.68
N PRO A 215 -46.06 -33.31 44.51
CA PRO A 215 -45.32 -32.35 45.31
C PRO A 215 -46.23 -31.73 46.38
N ALA A 216 -46.03 -32.09 47.65
CA ALA A 216 -46.61 -31.38 48.79
C ALA A 216 -45.64 -31.44 49.96
N GLY A 217 -45.08 -30.30 50.37
CA GLY A 217 -44.08 -30.33 51.44
C GLY A 217 -43.44 -29.00 51.80
N SER A 218 -44.25 -27.99 52.10
CA SER A 218 -43.85 -26.84 52.92
C SER A 218 -43.14 -27.28 54.21
N ARG A 219 -42.01 -26.64 54.57
CA ARG A 219 -41.78 -25.97 55.89
C ARG A 219 -40.29 -25.72 56.23
N ARG A 220 -40.03 -24.44 56.53
CA ARG A 220 -39.37 -23.90 57.74
C ARG A 220 -37.90 -24.26 58.09
N ARG A 221 -37.17 -23.14 58.21
CA ARG A 221 -36.38 -22.64 59.37
C ARG A 221 -35.12 -23.39 59.84
N ARG A 222 -34.18 -22.49 60.20
CA ARG A 222 -33.08 -22.53 61.18
C ARG A 222 -31.73 -22.67 60.47
N GLN A 223 -30.70 -21.91 60.82
CA GLN A 223 -30.50 -20.81 61.77
C GLN A 223 -29.30 -20.02 61.24
#